data_AF-A0AAW6ZEV9-F1
#
_entry.id   AF-A0AAW6ZEV9-F1
#
_cell.length_a   1.000
_cell.length_b   1.000
_cell.length_c   1.000
_cell.angle_alpha   90.00
_cell.angle_beta   90.00
_cell.angle_gamma   90.00
#
_symmetry.space_group_name_H-M   'P 1'
#
loop_
_entity.id
_entity.type
_entity.pdbx_description
1 polymer ?
#
loop_
_entity_poly.entity_id
_entity_poly.type
_entity_poly.pdbx_seq_one_letter_code
_entity_poly.pdbx_strand_id
1 'polypeptide(L)'
;MTTFFQQTAQAMIAKHIDRFPLLKLDQVIDWQPIEQYLNRQRTRYVRDHRGRPAYPLLSMFKAVLLGQWHSLSDPELEHSLITRIDFNLFCRFDEL
;
A
#
# COMPACT_ATOMS: atom_id res chain seq x y z
N MET A 1 2.53 11.04 -12.61
CA MET A 1 2.53 12.47 -12.20
C MET A 1 1.99 12.51 -10.80
N THR A 2 2.73 13.03 -9.81
CA THR A 2 2.21 13.18 -8.44
C THR A 2 1.16 14.28 -8.41
N THR A 3 -0.01 14.00 -7.86
CA THR A 3 -1.08 14.99 -7.72
C THR A 3 -0.70 16.07 -6.71
N PHE A 4 -1.31 17.25 -6.83
CA PHE A 4 -1.17 18.33 -5.86
C PHE A 4 -1.46 17.86 -4.42
N PHE A 5 -2.47 17.00 -4.27
CA PHE A 5 -2.85 16.40 -2.98
C PHE A 5 -1.74 15.51 -2.42
N GLN A 6 -1.11 14.67 -3.25
CA GLN A 6 0.00 13.82 -2.81
C GLN A 6 1.22 14.62 -2.37
N GLN A 7 1.64 15.63 -3.15
CA GLN A 7 2.79 16.46 -2.78
C GLN A 7 2.56 17.19 -1.46
N THR A 8 1.36 17.74 -1.26
CA THR A 8 1.01 18.46 -0.03
C THR A 8 0.90 17.51 1.16
N ALA A 9 0.29 16.34 0.96
CA ALA A 9 0.20 15.30 1.98
C ALA A 9 1.59 14.80 2.38
N GLN A 10 2.46 14.45 1.42
CA GLN A 10 3.83 14.00 1.67
C GLN A 10 4.65 15.06 2.42
N ALA A 11 4.53 16.34 2.03
CA ALA A 11 5.23 17.43 2.72
C ALA A 11 4.72 17.63 4.16
N MET A 12 3.42 17.48 4.40
CA MET A 12 2.82 17.57 5.73
C MET A 12 3.18 16.37 6.61
N ILE A 13 3.19 15.17 6.03
CA ILE A 13 3.60 13.92 6.68
C ILE A 13 5.08 13.96 7.04
N ALA A 14 5.96 14.41 6.14
CA ALA A 14 7.38 14.53 6.41
C ALA A 14 7.67 15.47 7.61
N LYS A 15 6.88 16.53 7.79
CA LYS A 15 6.98 17.45 8.92
C LYS A 15 6.41 16.89 10.23
N HIS A 16 5.51 15.91 10.15
CA HIS A 16 4.77 15.37 11.30
C HIS A 16 4.71 13.84 11.29
N ILE A 17 5.83 13.18 10.94
CA ILE A 17 5.84 11.72 10.72
C ILE A 17 5.44 10.93 11.97
N ASP A 18 5.72 11.46 13.16
CA ASP A 18 5.33 10.84 14.43
C ASP A 18 3.81 10.80 14.65
N ARG A 19 3.03 11.59 13.91
CA ARG A 19 1.55 11.52 13.92
C ARG A 19 1.01 10.45 12.98
N PHE A 20 1.86 9.85 12.14
CA PHE A 20 1.50 8.82 11.16
C PHE A 20 2.31 7.55 11.39
N PRO A 21 1.98 6.75 12.42
CA PRO A 21 2.77 5.59 12.82
C PRO A 21 2.92 4.55 11.72
N LEU A 22 1.90 4.36 10.87
CA LEU A 22 1.97 3.45 9.71
C LEU A 22 3.00 3.89 8.67
N LEU A 23 3.11 5.19 8.40
CA LEU A 23 4.06 5.71 7.42
C LEU A 23 5.49 5.73 7.98
N LYS A 24 5.63 5.94 9.29
CA LYS A 24 6.90 5.71 9.99
C LYS A 24 7.32 4.24 9.89
N LEU A 25 6.39 3.31 10.09
CA LEU A 25 6.64 1.88 9.94
C LEU A 25 7.06 1.52 8.51
N ASP A 26 6.43 2.13 7.49
CA ASP A 26 6.79 1.95 6.08
C ASP A 26 8.26 2.30 5.78
N GLN A 27 8.81 3.29 6.47
CA GLN A 27 10.21 3.73 6.33
C GLN A 27 11.20 2.85 7.09
N VAL A 28 10.76 2.19 8.17
CA VAL A 28 11.62 1.36 9.03
C VAL A 28 11.75 -0.06 8.49
N ILE A 29 10.70 -0.57 7.83
CA ILE A 29 10.71 -1.92 7.25
C ILE A 29 11.36 -1.87 5.87
N ASP A 30 12.40 -2.69 5.65
CA ASP A 30 12.88 -2.96 4.31
C ASP A 30 11.92 -3.91 3.58
N TRP A 31 11.10 -3.34 2.68
CA TRP A 31 10.12 -4.08 1.90
C TRP A 31 10.71 -4.80 0.68
N GLN A 32 11.93 -4.46 0.26
CA GLN A 32 12.52 -4.97 -0.97
C GLN A 32 12.64 -6.51 -0.99
N PRO A 33 13.10 -7.20 0.07
CA PRO A 33 13.18 -8.65 0.09
C PRO A 33 11.81 -9.32 -0.02
N ILE A 34 10.79 -8.73 0.60
CA ILE A 34 9.41 -9.24 0.59
C ILE A 34 8.83 -9.09 -0.82
N GLU A 35 8.99 -7.92 -1.44
CA GLU A 35 8.54 -7.67 -2.81
C GLU A 35 9.20 -8.64 -3.81
N GLN A 36 10.51 -8.85 -3.70
CA GLN A 36 11.22 -9.80 -4.56
C GLN A 36 10.68 -11.22 -4.38
N TYR A 37 10.43 -11.64 -3.13
CA TYR A 37 9.86 -12.95 -2.84
C TYR A 37 8.47 -13.11 -3.46
N LEU A 38 7.59 -12.12 -3.28
CA LEU A 38 6.24 -12.11 -3.86
C LEU A 38 6.29 -12.16 -5.40
N ASN A 39 7.16 -11.36 -6.02
CA ASN A 39 7.30 -11.32 -7.48
C ASN A 39 7.86 -12.63 -8.05
N ARG A 40 8.74 -13.35 -7.33
CA ARG A 40 9.18 -14.70 -7.73
C ARG A 40 8.04 -15.72 -7.73
N GLN A 41 7.08 -15.58 -6.81
CA GLN A 41 5.89 -16.46 -6.79
C GLN A 41 4.89 -16.09 -7.90
N ARG A 42 4.84 -14.82 -8.30
CA ARG A 42 3.94 -14.30 -9.34
C ARG A 42 4.06 -15.00 -10.69
N THR A 43 5.26 -15.48 -11.05
CA THR A 43 5.52 -16.18 -12.33
C THR A 43 4.62 -17.42 -12.50
N ARG A 44 4.03 -17.96 -11.43
CA ARG A 44 3.08 -19.07 -11.46
C ARG A 44 1.65 -18.69 -11.88
N TYR A 45 1.29 -17.40 -11.83
CA TYR A 45 -0.09 -16.92 -11.93
C TYR A 45 -0.36 -15.98 -13.12
N VAL A 46 0.64 -15.63 -13.94
CA VAL A 46 0.42 -14.79 -15.13
C VAL A 46 -0.23 -15.62 -16.24
N ARG A 47 -1.55 -15.76 -16.17
CA ARG A 47 -2.39 -16.24 -17.26
C ARG A 47 -3.08 -15.03 -17.89
N ASP A 48 -2.58 -14.68 -19.07
CA ASP A 48 -3.17 -13.75 -20.02
C ASP A 48 -3.02 -12.25 -19.70
N HIS A 49 -2.47 -11.50 -20.65
CA HIS A 49 -2.24 -10.04 -20.57
C HIS A 49 -3.50 -9.25 -20.99
N ARG A 50 -4.68 -9.88 -20.91
CA ARG A 50 -5.94 -9.32 -21.38
C ARG A 50 -6.75 -8.80 -20.19
N GLY A 51 -6.64 -7.51 -19.90
CA GLY A 51 -7.43 -6.85 -18.86
C GLY A 51 -6.69 -5.70 -18.17
N ARG A 52 -7.31 -5.14 -17.13
CA ARG A 52 -6.66 -4.15 -16.26
C ARG A 52 -5.43 -4.80 -15.61
N PRO A 53 -4.27 -4.13 -15.56
CA PRO A 53 -3.11 -4.67 -14.88
C PRO A 53 -3.48 -5.02 -13.43
N ALA A 54 -3.02 -6.19 -12.98
CA ALA A 54 -3.18 -6.59 -11.59
C ALA A 54 -2.43 -5.61 -10.68
N TYR A 55 -3.01 -5.34 -9.50
CA TYR A 55 -2.35 -4.56 -8.46
C TYR A 55 -0.99 -5.16 -8.07
N PRO A 56 0.01 -4.35 -7.68
CA PRO A 56 1.28 -4.83 -7.17
C PRO A 56 1.06 -5.74 -5.96
N LEU A 57 1.80 -6.85 -5.93
CA LEU A 57 1.67 -7.83 -4.85
C LEU A 57 2.08 -7.25 -3.50
N LEU A 58 3.08 -6.36 -3.47
CA LEU A 58 3.48 -5.69 -2.24
C LEU A 58 2.35 -4.82 -1.69
N SER A 59 1.67 -4.04 -2.53
CA SER A 59 0.52 -3.22 -2.13
C SER A 59 -0.61 -4.06 -1.56
N MET A 60 -0.92 -5.19 -2.20
CA MET A 60 -1.94 -6.13 -1.71
C MET A 60 -1.52 -6.81 -0.40
N PHE A 61 -0.25 -7.19 -0.26
CA PHE A 61 0.28 -7.74 0.98
C PHE A 61 0.17 -6.74 2.14
N LYS A 62 0.50 -5.46 1.89
CA LYS A 62 0.33 -4.40 2.88
C LYS A 62 -1.13 -4.19 3.28
N ALA A 63 -2.07 -4.27 2.33
CA ALA A 63 -3.50 -4.22 2.66
C ALA A 63 -3.92 -5.36 3.58
N VAL A 64 -3.43 -6.59 3.36
CA VAL A 64 -3.67 -7.72 4.27
C VAL A 64 -3.09 -7.46 5.66
N LEU A 65 -1.87 -6.90 5.77
CA LEU A 65 -1.30 -6.52 7.06
C LEU A 65 -2.17 -5.49 7.80
N LEU A 66 -2.69 -4.49 7.09
CA LEU A 66 -3.61 -3.50 7.67
C LEU A 66 -4.89 -4.15 8.18
N GLY A 67 -5.48 -5.08 7.42
CA GLY A 67 -6.65 -5.84 7.85
C GLY A 67 -6.39 -6.60 9.14
N GLN A 68 -5.24 -7.29 9.23
CA GLN A 68 -4.85 -8.05 10.42
C GLN A 68 -4.54 -7.15 11.63
N TRP A 69 -3.77 -6.08 11.46
CA TRP A 69 -3.39 -5.18 12.57
C TRP A 69 -4.57 -4.39 13.14
N HIS A 70 -5.55 -4.07 12.29
CA HIS A 70 -6.73 -3.32 12.70
C HIS A 70 -7.98 -4.19 12.92
N SER A 71 -7.85 -5.51 12.81
CA SER A 71 -8.96 -6.48 12.95
C SER A 71 -10.15 -6.13 12.06
N LEU A 72 -9.88 -5.76 10.80
CA LEU A 72 -10.90 -5.37 9.82
C LEU A 72 -11.33 -6.59 8.99
N SER A 73 -12.63 -6.66 8.71
CA SER A 73 -13.16 -7.51 7.64
C SER A 73 -12.82 -6.97 6.26
N ASP A 74 -12.98 -7.78 5.21
CA ASP A 74 -12.68 -7.38 3.83
C ASP A 74 -13.45 -6.11 3.39
N PRO A 75 -14.77 -5.96 3.66
CA PRO A 75 -15.49 -4.72 3.34
C PRO A 75 -14.99 -3.50 4.13
N GLU A 76 -14.62 -3.68 5.39
CA GLU A 76 -14.09 -2.61 6.24
C GLU A 76 -12.70 -2.17 5.80
N LEU A 77 -11.87 -3.12 5.36
CA LEU A 77 -10.55 -2.85 4.79
C LEU A 77 -10.70 -2.05 3.48
N GLU A 78 -11.58 -2.48 2.57
CA GLU A 78 -11.85 -1.75 1.33
C GLU A 78 -12.30 -0.31 1.62
N HIS A 79 -13.27 -0.15 2.52
CA HIS A 79 -13.75 1.17 2.93
C HIS A 79 -12.63 2.02 3.55
N SER A 80 -11.78 1.42 4.38
CA SER A 80 -10.65 2.11 5.02
C SER A 80 -9.59 2.54 4.01
N LEU A 81 -9.30 1.74 2.99
CA LEU A 81 -8.34 2.08 1.93
C LEU A 81 -8.78 3.29 1.08
N ILE A 82 -10.09 3.54 0.99
CA ILE A 82 -10.68 4.68 0.28
C ILE A 82 -10.75 5.93 1.19
N THR A 83 -11.14 5.75 2.44
CA THR A 83 -11.45 6.87 3.34
C THR A 83 -10.26 7.37 4.16
N ARG A 84 -9.28 6.50 4.43
CA ARG A 84 -8.13 6.82 5.28
C ARG A 84 -6.87 7.05 4.46
N ILE A 85 -6.38 8.29 4.48
CA ILE A 85 -5.21 8.70 3.70
C ILE A 85 -3.92 7.99 4.12
N ASP A 86 -3.76 7.64 5.40
CA ASP A 86 -2.61 6.90 5.92
C ASP A 86 -2.56 5.45 5.40
N PHE A 87 -3.72 4.80 5.31
CA PHE A 87 -3.87 3.46 4.74
C PHE A 87 -3.56 3.45 3.23
N ASN A 88 -4.11 4.42 2.51
CA ASN A 88 -3.89 4.57 1.08
C ASN A 88 -2.40 4.77 0.76
N LEU A 89 -1.75 5.72 1.45
CA LEU A 89 -0.33 6.02 1.30
C LEU A 89 0.59 4.86 1.73
N PHE A 90 0.21 4.11 2.77
CA PHE A 90 0.97 2.93 3.19
C PHE A 90 0.98 1.84 2.10
N CYS A 91 -0.16 1.61 1.45
CA CYS A 91 -0.28 0.59 0.40
C CYS A 91 0.22 1.03 -0.98
N ARG A 92 0.32 2.34 -1.23
CA ARG A 92 0.75 2.94 -2.50
C ARG A 92 -0.11 2.54 -3.71
N PHE A 93 -1.43 2.46 -3.52
CA PHE A 93 -2.36 2.14 -4.62
C PHE A 93 -2.50 3.28 -5.65
N ASP A 94 -1.98 4.44 -5.32
CA ASP A 94 -1.99 5.69 -6.06
C ASP A 94 -0.82 5.83 -7.08
N GLU A 95 0.14 4.90 -7.06
CA GLU A 95 1.28 4.86 -8.00
C GLU A 95 1.03 3.99 -9.25
N LEU A 96 -0.20 3.47 -9.44
CA LEU A 96 -0.64 2.63 -10.57
C LEU A 96 -1.36 3.41 -11.67
#